data_AF-A0A7L1QRM8-F1
#
_entry.id   AF-A0A7L1QRM8-F1
#
_cell.length_a   1.000
_cell.length_b   1.000
_cell.length_c   1.000
_cell.angle_alpha   90.00
_cell.angle_beta   90.00
_cell.angle_gamma   90.00
#
_symmetry.space_group_name_H-M   'P 1'
#
loop_
_entity.id
_entity.type
_entity.pdbx_description
1 polymer ?
#
loop_
_entity_poly.entity_id
_entity_poly.type
_entity_poly.pdbx_seq_one_letter_code
_entity_poly.pdbx_strand_id
1 'polypeptide(L)'
;LGALSSLHGQIQQQLNETLRRRRHAGDNDHNIEVLLGVDDSVVRFHGKEHVQNYLLTLMNIVNEIYHDESLGVHINVVLVRMIMLGYAKSISLIERGNPSRSLENVCRWAYRQQKSDPGHAEHHDHAIFLTRQDFGPAGMQGYAPVTGMCHPVRSCTLNHEDGFSSAFVVAHETGHVLGMEHDGQGNRCGDETAMGSVMAPLVQAAFHRYHWSRCSGQELRRYIHSYDCLLDDPFEHDWPKLPELPGINYSMDEQCRFDFGVGYRMCTAVCPDTQQGGSSKNIPVLCLYIWDCVCSCFLPQFPQWCYKGHCMWKNTNQLKQDGHWGPWTKFGSCSRTCGTGVRFRTRQCNNPMPINGGDDCAGVNFEFQLCSTEECPKHFEDFRAQQCQQRNSHFEFRGSRHHWLPY
;
A
#
# COMPACT_ATOMS: atom_id res chain seq x y z
N LEU A 1 -0.62 7.90 -56.04
CA LEU A 1 0.19 7.91 -54.80
C LEU A 1 -0.68 7.87 -53.53
N GLY A 2 -1.82 8.57 -53.44
CA GLY A 2 -2.70 8.53 -52.24
C GLY A 2 -3.45 7.20 -51.98
N ALA A 3 -3.81 6.45 -53.03
CA ALA A 3 -4.52 5.16 -52.85
C ALA A 3 -3.64 4.04 -52.28
N LEU A 4 -2.33 4.06 -52.57
CA LEU A 4 -1.36 3.09 -52.04
C LEU A 4 -1.05 3.34 -50.56
N SER A 5 -1.05 4.59 -50.09
CA SER A 5 -0.84 4.89 -48.67
C SER A 5 -2.08 4.56 -47.81
N SER A 6 -3.28 4.73 -48.37
CA SER A 6 -4.54 4.29 -47.73
C SER A 6 -4.59 2.77 -47.59
N LEU A 7 -4.17 2.03 -48.63
CA LEU A 7 -4.14 0.57 -48.59
C LEU A 7 -3.06 0.06 -47.63
N HIS A 8 -1.88 0.70 -47.58
CA HIS A 8 -0.83 0.39 -46.61
C HIS A 8 -1.28 0.68 -45.18
N GLY A 9 -2.01 1.77 -44.94
CA GLY A 9 -2.58 2.10 -43.64
C GLY A 9 -3.63 1.07 -43.19
N GLN A 10 -4.52 0.64 -44.08
CA GLN A 10 -5.52 -0.40 -43.79
C GLN A 10 -4.89 -1.78 -43.59
N ILE A 11 -3.85 -2.12 -44.36
CA ILE A 11 -3.09 -3.36 -44.19
C ILE A 11 -2.30 -3.34 -42.88
N GLN A 12 -1.72 -2.21 -42.46
CA GLN A 12 -1.08 -2.07 -41.14
C GLN A 12 -2.09 -2.13 -39.99
N GLN A 13 -3.28 -1.57 -40.17
CA GLN A 13 -4.34 -1.62 -39.16
C GLN A 13 -4.88 -3.05 -39.03
N GLN A 14 -5.09 -3.75 -40.14
CA GLN A 14 -5.46 -5.17 -40.16
C GLN A 14 -4.32 -6.07 -39.64
N LEU A 15 -3.05 -5.77 -39.95
CA LEU A 15 -1.88 -6.47 -39.39
C LEU A 15 -1.75 -6.21 -37.90
N ASN A 16 -2.02 -5.00 -37.40
CA ASN A 16 -2.03 -4.70 -35.98
C ASN A 16 -3.23 -5.35 -35.28
N GLU A 17 -4.40 -5.44 -35.91
CA GLU A 17 -5.57 -6.18 -35.40
C GLU A 17 -5.36 -7.70 -35.42
N THR A 18 -4.65 -8.24 -36.41
CA THR A 18 -4.30 -9.68 -36.48
C THR A 18 -3.08 -10.05 -35.65
N LEU A 19 -2.11 -9.16 -35.45
CA LEU A 19 -1.02 -9.31 -34.48
C LEU A 19 -1.51 -9.09 -33.03
N ARG A 20 -2.59 -8.32 -32.82
CA ARG A 20 -3.32 -8.19 -31.54
C ARG A 20 -4.23 -9.36 -31.23
N ARG A 21 -4.55 -10.22 -32.20
CA ARG A 21 -5.24 -11.47 -31.92
C ARG A 21 -4.24 -12.43 -31.27
N ARG A 22 -4.13 -12.28 -29.95
CA ARG A 22 -3.59 -13.25 -28.98
C ARG A 22 -2.31 -13.90 -29.48
N ARG A 23 -1.18 -13.23 -29.23
CA ARG A 23 -0.01 -14.01 -28.86
C ARG A 23 -0.46 -14.81 -27.64
N HIS A 24 -0.48 -16.14 -27.76
CA HIS A 24 -0.51 -16.96 -26.57
C HIS A 24 0.69 -16.51 -25.74
N ALA A 25 0.44 -16.24 -24.45
CA ALA A 25 1.51 -16.19 -23.48
C ALA A 25 2.42 -17.43 -23.72
N GLY A 26 3.72 -17.33 -23.43
CA GLY A 26 4.62 -18.48 -23.57
C GLY A 26 4.02 -19.71 -22.90
N ASP A 27 4.39 -20.92 -23.33
CA ASP A 27 3.73 -22.21 -23.01
C ASP A 27 3.50 -22.52 -21.50
N ASN A 28 3.91 -21.64 -20.58
CA ASN A 28 3.72 -21.73 -19.13
C ASN A 28 3.34 -20.41 -18.41
N ASP A 29 3.11 -19.29 -19.11
CA ASP A 29 2.80 -17.99 -18.49
C ASP A 29 1.28 -17.75 -18.48
N HIS A 30 0.73 -17.28 -17.36
CA HIS A 30 -0.69 -17.02 -17.19
C HIS A 30 -0.91 -15.58 -16.72
N ASN A 31 -1.87 -14.87 -17.28
CA ASN A 31 -2.20 -13.50 -16.92
C ASN A 31 -3.59 -13.43 -16.29
N ILE A 32 -3.72 -12.78 -15.14
CA ILE A 32 -5.01 -12.49 -14.50
C ILE A 32 -5.32 -11.02 -14.72
N GLU A 33 -6.29 -10.72 -15.58
CA GLU A 33 -6.80 -9.37 -15.77
C GLU A 33 -7.74 -8.97 -14.63
N VAL A 34 -7.36 -7.96 -13.85
CA VAL A 34 -8.03 -7.58 -12.60
C VAL A 34 -8.83 -6.29 -12.72
N LEU A 35 -10.11 -6.35 -12.34
CA LEU A 35 -10.92 -5.19 -11.94
C LEU A 35 -10.73 -4.91 -10.45
N LEU A 36 -10.16 -3.76 -10.10
CA LEU A 36 -10.02 -3.33 -8.71
C LEU A 36 -11.16 -2.38 -8.31
N GLY A 37 -12.04 -2.84 -7.45
CA GLY A 37 -13.11 -2.06 -6.83
C GLY A 37 -12.72 -1.59 -5.44
N VAL A 38 -12.91 -0.31 -5.16
CA VAL A 38 -12.55 0.27 -3.86
C VAL A 38 -13.70 1.10 -3.33
N ASP A 39 -14.04 0.90 -2.07
CA ASP A 39 -15.13 1.60 -1.44
C ASP A 39 -14.74 3.00 -0.92
N ASP A 40 -15.72 3.81 -0.55
CA ASP A 40 -15.52 5.18 -0.06
C ASP A 40 -14.70 5.24 1.24
N SER A 41 -14.68 4.16 2.04
CA SER A 41 -13.93 4.14 3.30
C SER A 41 -12.42 4.14 3.07
N VAL A 42 -11.93 3.37 2.09
CA VAL A 42 -10.52 3.35 1.68
C VAL A 42 -10.14 4.70 1.06
N VAL A 43 -10.99 5.25 0.19
CA VAL A 43 -10.75 6.56 -0.46
C VAL A 43 -10.65 7.70 0.56
N ARG A 44 -11.50 7.69 1.60
CA ARG A 44 -11.44 8.70 2.68
C ARG A 44 -10.18 8.56 3.54
N PHE A 45 -9.71 7.34 3.77
CA PHE A 45 -8.57 7.08 4.64
C PHE A 45 -7.22 7.46 4.00
N HIS A 46 -7.05 7.13 2.71
CA HIS A 46 -5.84 7.45 1.95
C HIS A 46 -5.88 8.84 1.33
N GLY A 47 -7.08 9.39 1.09
CA GLY A 47 -7.28 10.66 0.40
C GLY A 47 -7.31 10.50 -1.11
N LYS A 48 -8.17 11.27 -1.78
CA LYS A 48 -8.42 11.14 -3.23
C LYS A 48 -7.19 11.33 -4.11
N GLU A 49 -6.21 12.13 -3.67
CA GLU A 49 -5.00 12.42 -4.44
C GLU A 49 -3.96 11.29 -4.35
N HIS A 50 -3.95 10.52 -3.25
CA HIS A 50 -2.92 9.51 -2.98
C HIS A 50 -3.41 8.07 -3.15
N VAL A 51 -4.73 7.84 -3.07
CA VAL A 51 -5.31 6.49 -3.11
C VAL A 51 -4.93 5.72 -4.38
N GLN A 52 -4.83 6.39 -5.54
CA GLN A 52 -4.46 5.71 -6.77
C GLN A 52 -3.05 5.11 -6.71
N ASN A 53 -2.07 5.88 -6.24
CA ASN A 53 -0.70 5.40 -6.08
C ASN A 53 -0.63 4.27 -5.05
N TYR A 54 -1.39 4.38 -3.95
CA TYR A 54 -1.45 3.36 -2.91
C TYR A 54 -1.96 2.04 -3.48
N LEU A 55 -3.06 2.08 -4.24
CA LEU A 55 -3.68 0.90 -4.84
C LEU A 55 -2.78 0.24 -5.90
N LEU A 56 -2.14 1.04 -6.76
CA LEU A 56 -1.17 0.53 -7.72
C LEU A 56 0.01 -0.16 -7.02
N THR A 57 0.48 0.41 -5.92
CA THR A 57 1.54 -0.17 -5.10
C THR A 57 1.11 -1.49 -4.46
N LEU A 58 -0.11 -1.54 -3.90
CA LEU A 58 -0.69 -2.75 -3.33
C LEU A 58 -0.78 -3.87 -4.37
N MET A 59 -1.27 -3.56 -5.57
CA MET A 59 -1.38 -4.54 -6.65
C MET A 59 -0.01 -5.00 -7.16
N ASN A 60 1.01 -4.13 -7.16
CA ASN A 60 2.37 -4.53 -7.48
C ASN A 60 2.89 -5.55 -6.45
N ILE A 61 2.61 -5.36 -5.16
CA ILE A 61 2.97 -6.33 -4.12
C ILE A 61 2.25 -7.67 -4.34
N VAL A 62 0.95 -7.63 -4.65
CA VAL A 62 0.18 -8.84 -4.99
C VAL A 62 0.81 -9.57 -6.17
N ASN A 63 1.19 -8.84 -7.22
CA ASN A 63 1.88 -9.40 -8.37
C ASN A 63 3.21 -10.07 -7.97
N GLU A 64 4.03 -9.42 -7.15
CA GLU A 64 5.28 -10.00 -6.62
C GLU A 64 5.07 -11.26 -5.78
N ILE A 65 3.96 -11.35 -5.02
CA ILE A 65 3.62 -12.57 -4.27
C ILE A 65 3.35 -13.74 -5.23
N TYR A 66 2.65 -13.50 -6.34
CA TYR A 66 2.38 -14.52 -7.36
C TYR A 66 3.60 -14.87 -8.24
N HIS A 67 4.60 -13.99 -8.30
CA HIS A 67 5.88 -14.26 -8.95
C HIS A 67 6.84 -15.11 -8.11
N ASP A 68 6.50 -15.39 -6.85
CA ASP A 68 7.37 -16.20 -5.99
C ASP A 68 7.54 -17.63 -6.53
N GLU A 69 8.80 -18.07 -6.65
CA GLU A 69 9.16 -19.35 -7.27
C GLU A 69 8.52 -20.57 -6.57
N SER A 70 8.15 -20.43 -5.28
CA SER A 70 7.52 -21.52 -4.52
C SER A 70 6.15 -21.93 -5.06
N LEU A 71 5.44 -21.04 -5.77
CA LEU A 71 4.17 -21.36 -6.43
C LEU A 71 4.36 -22.39 -7.55
N GLY A 72 5.49 -22.30 -8.25
CA GLY A 72 5.89 -23.21 -9.33
C GLY A 72 5.02 -23.14 -10.58
N VAL A 73 4.28 -22.04 -10.77
CA VAL A 73 3.55 -21.61 -11.97
C VAL A 73 3.73 -20.09 -12.09
N HIS A 74 4.00 -19.57 -13.28
CA HIS A 74 4.17 -18.13 -13.49
C HIS A 74 2.82 -17.48 -13.74
N ILE A 75 2.42 -16.60 -12.82
CA ILE A 75 1.16 -15.85 -12.88
C ILE A 75 1.46 -14.35 -12.81
N ASN A 76 1.01 -13.61 -13.81
CA ASN A 76 1.04 -12.16 -13.85
C ASN A 76 -0.31 -11.61 -13.40
N VAL A 77 -0.33 -10.71 -12.42
CA VAL A 77 -1.55 -10.04 -11.96
C VAL A 77 -1.58 -8.63 -12.55
N VAL A 78 -2.54 -8.36 -13.42
CA VAL A 78 -2.53 -7.18 -14.28
C VAL A 78 -3.77 -6.34 -14.03
N LEU A 79 -3.59 -5.12 -13.56
CA LEU A 79 -4.70 -4.21 -13.31
C LEU A 79 -5.22 -3.61 -14.62
N VAL A 80 -6.42 -3.98 -15.04
CA VAL A 80 -7.02 -3.46 -16.28
C VAL A 80 -7.95 -2.27 -16.03
N ARG A 81 -8.54 -2.20 -14.83
CA ARG A 81 -9.49 -1.14 -14.48
C ARG A 81 -9.58 -0.92 -12.98
N MET A 82 -9.68 0.34 -12.57
CA MET A 82 -9.87 0.74 -11.17
C MET A 82 -11.17 1.53 -11.03
N ILE A 83 -12.02 1.17 -10.08
CA ILE A 83 -13.29 1.87 -9.79
C ILE A 83 -13.35 2.26 -8.32
N MET A 84 -13.37 3.56 -8.07
CA MET A 84 -13.60 4.14 -6.74
C MET A 84 -15.08 4.44 -6.56
N LEU A 85 -15.72 3.80 -5.59
CA LEU A 85 -17.14 3.95 -5.32
C LEU A 85 -17.41 5.12 -4.38
N GLY A 86 -18.53 5.82 -4.63
CA GLY A 86 -19.05 6.81 -3.70
C GLY A 86 -19.81 6.17 -2.53
N TYR A 87 -19.92 6.93 -1.44
CA TYR A 87 -20.53 6.51 -0.17
C TYR A 87 -21.82 5.69 -0.31
N ALA A 88 -22.81 6.18 -1.07
CA ALA A 88 -24.11 5.53 -1.23
C ALA A 88 -24.01 4.13 -1.86
N LYS A 89 -23.05 3.91 -2.76
CA LYS A 89 -22.84 2.61 -3.38
C LYS A 89 -22.09 1.67 -2.45
N SER A 90 -21.09 2.18 -1.72
CA SER A 90 -20.32 1.39 -0.75
C SER A 90 -21.19 0.75 0.32
N ILE A 91 -22.10 1.52 0.93
CA ILE A 91 -23.03 0.99 1.95
C ILE A 91 -24.06 -0.01 1.39
N SER A 92 -24.30 0.01 0.08
CA SER A 92 -25.22 -0.94 -0.57
C SER A 92 -24.57 -2.29 -0.87
N LEU A 93 -23.24 -2.33 -0.94
CA LEU A 93 -22.49 -3.55 -1.24
C LEU A 93 -22.08 -4.30 0.03
N ILE A 94 -21.69 -3.56 1.08
CA ILE A 94 -21.19 -4.14 2.32
C ILE A 94 -22.30 -4.23 3.38
N GLU A 95 -22.65 -5.46 3.77
CA GLU A 95 -23.63 -5.75 4.82
C GLU A 95 -22.91 -6.19 6.09
N ARG A 96 -23.01 -5.37 7.15
CA ARG A 96 -22.30 -5.59 8.41
C ARG A 96 -22.69 -6.92 9.04
N GLY A 97 -21.68 -7.72 9.38
CA GLY A 97 -21.85 -9.03 10.02
C GLY A 97 -22.35 -10.13 9.09
N ASN A 98 -22.48 -9.89 7.79
CA ASN A 98 -22.84 -10.90 6.80
C ASN A 98 -21.83 -10.93 5.64
N PRO A 99 -20.72 -11.67 5.79
CA PRO A 99 -19.66 -11.71 4.79
C PRO A 99 -20.12 -12.37 3.49
N SER A 100 -20.97 -13.41 3.60
CA SER A 100 -21.51 -14.14 2.45
C SER A 100 -22.37 -13.23 1.56
N ARG A 101 -23.29 -12.46 2.15
CA ARG A 101 -24.14 -11.54 1.40
C ARG A 101 -23.36 -10.34 0.85
N SER A 102 -22.36 -9.86 1.59
CA SER A 102 -21.46 -8.81 1.12
C SER A 102 -20.69 -9.25 -0.13
N LEU A 103 -20.12 -10.45 -0.12
CA LEU A 103 -19.44 -11.02 -1.27
C LEU A 103 -20.40 -11.20 -2.46
N GLU A 104 -21.60 -11.75 -2.24
CA GLU A 104 -22.59 -11.91 -3.32
C GLU A 104 -22.94 -10.57 -4.00
N ASN A 105 -23.11 -9.51 -3.21
CA ASN A 105 -23.37 -8.16 -3.72
C ASN A 105 -22.19 -7.63 -4.54
N VAL A 106 -20.97 -7.83 -4.07
CA VAL A 106 -19.72 -7.43 -4.75
C VAL A 106 -19.55 -8.18 -6.06
N CYS A 107 -19.69 -9.51 -6.07
CA CYS A 107 -19.60 -10.33 -7.27
C CYS A 107 -20.64 -9.93 -8.32
N ARG A 108 -21.88 -9.68 -7.89
CA ARG A 108 -22.95 -9.19 -8.77
C ARG A 108 -22.64 -7.79 -9.31
N TRP A 109 -22.03 -6.92 -8.50
CA TRP A 109 -21.59 -5.61 -8.95
C TRP A 109 -20.46 -5.70 -9.98
N ALA A 110 -19.46 -6.55 -9.75
CA ALA A 110 -18.33 -6.80 -10.66
C ALA A 110 -18.82 -7.34 -12.00
N TYR A 111 -19.73 -8.32 -11.98
CA TYR A 111 -20.38 -8.85 -13.19
C TYR A 111 -21.03 -7.75 -14.04
N ARG A 112 -21.65 -6.74 -13.41
CA ARG A 112 -22.24 -5.59 -14.13
C ARG A 112 -21.21 -4.61 -14.68
N GLN A 113 -19.97 -4.64 -14.21
CA GLN A 113 -18.88 -3.82 -14.74
C GLN A 113 -18.18 -4.45 -15.94
N GLN A 114 -18.43 -5.76 -16.17
CA GLN A 114 -17.79 -6.53 -17.23
C GLN A 114 -18.11 -5.98 -18.62
N LYS A 115 -17.09 -5.95 -19.48
CA LYS A 115 -17.26 -5.60 -20.89
C LYS A 115 -17.72 -6.81 -21.67
N SER A 116 -18.73 -6.61 -22.52
CA SER A 116 -19.33 -7.68 -23.32
C SER A 116 -18.40 -8.24 -24.39
N ASP A 117 -17.43 -7.44 -24.85
CA ASP A 117 -16.42 -7.86 -25.81
C ASP A 117 -15.18 -8.38 -25.06
N PRO A 118 -14.81 -9.67 -25.22
CA PRO A 118 -13.59 -10.23 -24.64
C PRO A 118 -12.30 -9.59 -25.17
N GLY A 119 -12.34 -8.96 -26.35
CA GLY A 119 -11.20 -8.24 -26.92
C GLY A 119 -11.07 -6.79 -26.43
N HIS A 120 -11.88 -6.37 -25.45
CA HIS A 120 -11.83 -5.00 -24.93
C HIS A 120 -10.73 -4.86 -23.87
N ALA A 121 -9.94 -3.80 -23.93
CA ALA A 121 -8.86 -3.50 -22.97
C ALA A 121 -9.29 -3.29 -21.49
N GLU A 122 -10.59 -3.41 -21.18
CA GLU A 122 -11.13 -3.30 -19.82
C GLU A 122 -11.96 -4.56 -19.46
N HIS A 123 -11.88 -5.60 -20.29
CA HIS A 123 -12.35 -6.93 -19.93
C HIS A 123 -11.47 -7.46 -18.79
N HIS A 124 -12.05 -8.19 -17.85
CA HIS A 124 -11.33 -8.69 -16.68
C HIS A 124 -11.71 -10.13 -16.38
N ASP A 125 -10.74 -10.91 -15.92
CA ASP A 125 -10.94 -12.29 -15.49
C ASP A 125 -11.39 -12.37 -14.04
N HIS A 126 -10.91 -11.43 -13.23
CA HIS A 126 -11.05 -11.44 -11.79
C HIS A 126 -11.37 -10.06 -11.23
N ALA A 127 -12.18 -10.01 -10.18
CA ALA A 127 -12.53 -8.76 -9.50
C ALA A 127 -12.08 -8.77 -8.03
N ILE A 128 -11.29 -7.78 -7.64
CA ILE A 128 -10.81 -7.62 -6.26
C ILE A 128 -11.52 -6.42 -5.67
N PHE A 129 -12.20 -6.61 -4.54
CA PHE A 129 -12.87 -5.53 -3.83
C PHE A 129 -12.19 -5.24 -2.50
N LEU A 130 -11.85 -3.97 -2.27
CA LEU A 130 -11.21 -3.50 -1.04
C LEU A 130 -12.15 -2.60 -0.22
N THR A 131 -12.21 -2.85 1.08
CA THR A 131 -13.02 -2.07 2.03
C THR A 131 -12.33 -1.96 3.38
N ARG A 132 -12.46 -0.82 4.07
CA ARG A 132 -12.10 -0.69 5.50
C ARG A 132 -13.29 -0.91 6.42
N GLN A 133 -14.44 -1.30 5.88
CA GLN A 133 -15.64 -1.60 6.67
C GLN A 133 -15.63 -3.04 7.15
N ASP A 134 -16.14 -3.27 8.37
CA ASP A 134 -16.34 -4.62 8.90
C ASP A 134 -17.51 -5.31 8.18
N PHE A 135 -17.21 -6.37 7.44
CA PHE A 135 -18.20 -7.22 6.77
C PHE A 135 -18.36 -8.60 7.41
N GLY A 136 -17.42 -9.02 8.25
CA GLY A 136 -17.36 -10.34 8.88
C GLY A 136 -17.19 -10.29 10.41
N PRO A 137 -17.06 -11.46 11.06
CA PRO A 137 -16.67 -11.55 12.47
C PRO A 137 -15.27 -10.97 12.70
N ALA A 138 -14.98 -10.56 13.94
CA ALA A 138 -13.68 -9.99 14.29
C ALA A 138 -12.53 -10.94 13.92
N GLY A 139 -11.53 -10.41 13.21
CA GLY A 139 -10.38 -11.17 12.69
C GLY A 139 -10.55 -11.73 11.28
N MET A 140 -11.75 -11.68 10.68
CA MET A 140 -11.93 -12.00 9.26
C MET A 140 -11.41 -10.84 8.41
N GLN A 141 -10.38 -11.11 7.60
CA GLN A 141 -9.75 -10.13 6.72
C GLN A 141 -10.17 -10.29 5.26
N GLY A 142 -10.60 -11.47 4.84
CA GLY A 142 -10.98 -11.73 3.45
C GLY A 142 -12.12 -12.74 3.37
N TYR A 143 -12.78 -12.76 2.22
CA TYR A 143 -13.77 -13.77 1.88
C TYR A 143 -13.85 -13.97 0.36
N ALA A 144 -13.71 -15.22 -0.07
CA ALA A 144 -13.73 -15.61 -1.47
C ALA A 144 -14.44 -16.97 -1.69
N PRO A 145 -15.01 -17.20 -2.87
CA PRO A 145 -15.45 -18.54 -3.26
C PRO A 145 -14.24 -19.41 -3.61
N VAL A 146 -14.22 -20.65 -3.12
CA VAL A 146 -13.24 -21.65 -3.57
C VAL A 146 -13.64 -22.09 -4.98
N THR A 147 -12.70 -22.05 -5.92
CA THR A 147 -12.91 -22.28 -7.36
C THR A 147 -13.92 -21.29 -7.97
N GLY A 148 -13.42 -20.41 -8.83
CA GLY A 148 -14.28 -19.41 -9.47
C GLY A 148 -13.58 -18.57 -10.52
N MET A 149 -12.29 -18.81 -10.79
CA MET A 149 -11.54 -18.06 -11.80
C MET A 149 -12.20 -18.21 -13.17
N CYS A 150 -12.21 -17.15 -13.96
CA CYS A 150 -12.94 -17.02 -15.24
C CYS A 150 -14.48 -17.09 -15.13
N HIS A 151 -15.06 -17.35 -13.96
CA HIS A 151 -16.51 -17.48 -13.83
C HIS A 151 -17.18 -16.11 -13.62
N PRO A 152 -18.19 -15.74 -14.43
CA PRO A 152 -18.71 -14.36 -14.50
C PRO A 152 -19.27 -13.82 -13.18
N VAL A 153 -19.75 -14.69 -12.30
CA VAL A 153 -20.35 -14.31 -11.01
C VAL A 153 -19.62 -14.89 -9.79
N ARG A 154 -18.51 -15.61 -10.00
CA ARG A 154 -17.72 -16.23 -8.90
C ARG A 154 -16.25 -15.80 -8.91
N SER A 155 -15.76 -15.15 -9.97
CA SER A 155 -14.39 -14.65 -10.01
C SER A 155 -14.28 -13.30 -9.29
N CYS A 156 -14.41 -13.32 -7.96
CA CYS A 156 -14.48 -12.13 -7.13
C CYS A 156 -13.97 -12.40 -5.72
N THR A 157 -13.30 -11.40 -5.12
CA THR A 157 -12.85 -11.43 -3.73
C THR A 157 -13.29 -10.17 -2.99
N LEU A 158 -13.61 -10.32 -1.70
CA LEU A 158 -13.87 -9.22 -0.79
C LEU A 158 -12.80 -9.20 0.29
N ASN A 159 -12.01 -8.13 0.34
CA ASN A 159 -10.85 -8.01 1.20
C ASN A 159 -10.95 -6.77 2.07
N HIS A 160 -10.59 -6.92 3.33
CA HIS A 160 -10.41 -5.85 4.28
C HIS A 160 -9.06 -5.18 4.01
N GLU A 161 -9.06 -3.88 3.77
CA GLU A 161 -7.84 -3.10 3.57
C GLU A 161 -7.37 -2.55 4.91
N ASP A 162 -6.17 -2.96 5.33
CA ASP A 162 -5.53 -2.47 6.55
C ASP A 162 -4.03 -2.24 6.32
N GLY A 163 -3.73 -1.39 5.32
CA GLY A 163 -2.38 -1.13 4.88
C GLY A 163 -1.85 -2.17 3.91
N PHE A 164 -0.54 -2.18 3.68
CA PHE A 164 0.02 -2.99 2.61
C PHE A 164 0.09 -4.48 2.95
N SER A 165 0.02 -4.84 4.23
CA SER A 165 -0.13 -6.23 4.69
C SER A 165 -1.37 -6.90 4.09
N SER A 166 -2.42 -6.13 3.76
CA SER A 166 -3.61 -6.62 3.07
C SER A 166 -3.32 -7.22 1.68
N ALA A 167 -2.16 -6.96 1.07
CA ALA A 167 -1.75 -7.64 -0.15
C ALA A 167 -1.67 -9.17 0.02
N PHE A 168 -1.23 -9.65 1.19
CA PHE A 168 -1.21 -11.09 1.50
C PHE A 168 -2.62 -11.65 1.61
N VAL A 169 -3.58 -10.87 2.13
CA VAL A 169 -5.00 -11.25 2.17
C VAL A 169 -5.54 -11.33 0.75
N VAL A 170 -5.29 -10.31 -0.09
CA VAL A 170 -5.73 -10.30 -1.49
C VAL A 170 -5.17 -11.51 -2.26
N ALA A 171 -3.89 -11.84 -2.07
CA ALA A 171 -3.28 -13.01 -2.68
C ALA A 171 -3.89 -14.32 -2.15
N HIS A 172 -4.15 -14.42 -0.85
CA HIS A 172 -4.80 -15.56 -0.22
C HIS A 172 -6.21 -15.81 -0.80
N GLU A 173 -7.05 -14.77 -0.82
CA GLU A 173 -8.42 -14.86 -1.32
C GLU A 173 -8.44 -15.16 -2.84
N THR A 174 -7.51 -14.59 -3.61
CA THR A 174 -7.36 -14.91 -5.03
C THR A 174 -6.89 -16.36 -5.23
N GLY A 175 -6.06 -16.88 -4.32
CA GLY A 175 -5.67 -18.29 -4.25
C GLY A 175 -6.87 -19.24 -4.10
N HIS A 176 -7.84 -18.89 -3.25
CA HIS A 176 -9.10 -19.63 -3.16
C HIS A 176 -9.86 -19.67 -4.49
N VAL A 177 -9.93 -18.53 -5.20
CA VAL A 177 -10.61 -18.45 -6.50
C VAL A 177 -9.92 -19.29 -7.57
N LEU A 178 -8.59 -19.41 -7.49
CA LEU A 178 -7.79 -20.33 -8.31
C LEU A 178 -7.97 -21.81 -7.93
N GLY A 179 -8.56 -22.10 -6.77
CA GLY A 179 -8.90 -23.44 -6.31
C GLY A 179 -7.98 -24.00 -5.22
N MET A 180 -7.19 -23.16 -4.57
CA MET A 180 -6.35 -23.56 -3.43
C MET A 180 -7.18 -23.62 -2.15
N GLU A 181 -6.90 -24.60 -1.31
CA GLU A 181 -7.47 -24.74 0.03
C GLU A 181 -6.48 -24.29 1.10
N HIS A 182 -6.95 -24.20 2.34
CA HIS A 182 -6.09 -23.82 3.45
C HIS A 182 -5.04 -24.88 3.78
N ASP A 183 -3.83 -24.42 4.07
CA ASP A 183 -2.76 -25.29 4.56
C ASP A 183 -3.06 -25.86 5.95
N GLY A 184 -2.91 -27.17 6.10
CA GLY A 184 -3.19 -27.90 7.34
C GLY A 184 -4.67 -28.21 7.59
N GLN A 185 -5.60 -27.74 6.74
CA GLN A 185 -7.01 -28.11 6.81
C GLN A 185 -7.32 -29.18 5.77
N GLY A 186 -7.17 -30.45 6.14
CA GLY A 186 -7.44 -31.57 5.22
C GLY A 186 -6.28 -31.94 4.29
N ASN A 187 -5.18 -31.17 4.30
CA ASN A 187 -3.95 -31.48 3.60
C ASN A 187 -2.75 -31.64 4.56
N ARG A 188 -1.58 -31.99 4.02
CA ARG A 188 -0.36 -32.31 4.81
C ARG A 188 0.54 -31.10 5.07
N CYS A 189 0.19 -29.92 4.59
CA CYS A 189 1.05 -28.72 4.65
C CYS A 189 0.85 -27.89 5.93
N GLY A 190 0.36 -28.52 7.01
CA GLY A 190 0.12 -27.82 8.28
C GLY A 190 1.40 -27.32 8.96
N ASP A 191 2.55 -27.92 8.69
CA ASP A 191 3.87 -27.49 9.17
C ASP A 191 4.38 -26.22 8.46
N GLU A 192 3.92 -25.98 7.23
CA GLU A 192 4.31 -24.81 6.42
C GLU A 192 3.54 -23.55 6.81
N THR A 193 2.43 -23.68 7.55
CA THR A 193 1.66 -22.52 8.06
C THR A 193 2.54 -21.61 8.93
N ALA A 194 3.20 -22.20 9.94
CA ALA A 194 4.16 -21.52 10.80
C ALA A 194 5.41 -21.00 10.07
N MET A 195 5.62 -21.42 8.82
CA MET A 195 6.72 -20.94 7.98
C MET A 195 6.37 -19.68 7.18
N GLY A 196 5.13 -19.18 7.26
CA GLY A 196 4.68 -18.01 6.52
C GLY A 196 3.97 -18.36 5.21
N SER A 197 3.31 -19.52 5.13
CA SER A 197 2.54 -19.86 3.93
C SER A 197 1.43 -18.85 3.66
N VAL A 198 1.28 -18.44 2.40
CA VAL A 198 0.21 -17.50 1.97
C VAL A 198 -1.18 -18.09 2.25
N MET A 199 -1.38 -19.40 2.05
CA MET A 199 -2.68 -20.08 2.26
C MET A 199 -2.88 -20.60 3.69
N ALA A 200 -2.11 -20.12 4.67
CA ALA A 200 -2.35 -20.42 6.08
C ALA A 200 -3.71 -19.84 6.54
N PRO A 201 -4.54 -20.58 7.31
CA PRO A 201 -5.85 -20.09 7.79
C PRO A 201 -5.78 -18.80 8.61
N LEU A 202 -4.66 -18.58 9.28
CA LEU A 202 -4.32 -17.32 9.92
C LEU A 202 -3.16 -16.75 9.10
N VAL A 203 -3.35 -15.54 8.55
CA VAL A 203 -2.32 -14.88 7.74
C VAL A 203 -1.07 -14.65 8.60
N GLN A 204 -0.08 -15.52 8.41
CA GLN A 204 1.24 -15.44 9.05
C GLN A 204 2.33 -14.99 8.06
N ALA A 205 1.98 -14.92 6.76
CA ALA A 205 2.84 -14.37 5.74
C ALA A 205 3.12 -12.88 6.01
N ALA A 206 4.38 -12.50 5.85
CA ALA A 206 4.85 -11.14 6.05
C ALA A 206 5.95 -10.80 5.05
N PHE A 207 6.26 -9.52 4.86
CA PHE A 207 7.25 -9.05 3.88
C PHE A 207 8.66 -9.65 4.05
N HIS A 208 9.02 -10.07 5.25
CA HIS A 208 10.32 -10.71 5.53
C HIS A 208 10.31 -12.23 5.39
N ARG A 209 9.12 -12.83 5.25
CA ARG A 209 8.95 -14.28 5.23
C ARG A 209 7.56 -14.64 4.70
N TYR A 210 7.51 -15.04 3.44
CA TYR A 210 6.32 -15.62 2.81
C TYR A 210 6.75 -16.64 1.76
N HIS A 211 5.88 -17.62 1.49
CA HIS A 211 6.01 -18.57 0.39
C HIS A 211 4.63 -19.22 0.11
N TRP A 212 4.48 -19.87 -1.03
CA TRP A 212 3.36 -20.74 -1.34
C TRP A 212 3.70 -22.17 -0.93
N SER A 213 2.77 -22.85 -0.25
CA SER A 213 3.03 -24.21 0.18
C SER A 213 3.11 -25.19 -0.99
N ARG A 214 3.70 -26.35 -0.72
CA ARG A 214 3.68 -27.47 -1.68
C ARG A 214 2.25 -27.90 -2.04
N CYS A 215 1.30 -27.75 -1.12
CA CYS A 215 -0.11 -28.10 -1.35
C CYS A 215 -0.76 -27.06 -2.27
N SER A 216 -0.56 -25.76 -2.03
CA SER A 216 -1.10 -24.69 -2.86
C SER A 216 -0.64 -24.81 -4.32
N GLY A 217 0.65 -25.06 -4.55
CA GLY A 217 1.18 -25.26 -5.90
C GLY A 217 0.65 -26.53 -6.59
N GLN A 218 0.38 -27.61 -5.85
CA GLN A 218 -0.23 -28.83 -6.40
C GLN A 218 -1.70 -28.63 -6.76
N GLU A 219 -2.46 -27.94 -5.90
CA GLU A 219 -3.86 -27.61 -6.11
C GLU A 219 -4.04 -26.67 -7.29
N LEU A 220 -3.18 -25.65 -7.42
CA LEU A 220 -3.17 -24.77 -8.58
C LEU A 220 -2.96 -25.52 -9.89
N ARG A 221 -1.93 -26.38 -9.97
CA ARG A 221 -1.63 -27.16 -11.18
C ARG A 221 -2.79 -28.07 -11.62
N ARG A 222 -3.66 -28.46 -10.69
CA ARG A 222 -4.84 -29.26 -11.00
C ARG A 222 -5.89 -28.49 -11.81
N TYR A 223 -6.02 -27.19 -11.55
CA TYR A 223 -7.05 -26.35 -12.15
C TYR A 223 -6.52 -25.35 -13.19
N ILE A 224 -5.24 -25.02 -13.19
CA ILE A 224 -4.69 -23.95 -14.04
C ILE A 224 -4.98 -24.16 -15.53
N HIS A 225 -4.85 -25.40 -16.02
CA HIS A 225 -5.14 -25.76 -17.40
C HIS A 225 -6.63 -25.71 -17.78
N SER A 226 -7.53 -25.55 -16.81
CA SER A 226 -8.97 -25.38 -17.06
C SER A 226 -9.40 -23.92 -17.20
N TYR A 227 -8.49 -22.97 -16.96
CA TYR A 227 -8.77 -21.54 -16.98
C TYR A 227 -8.30 -20.90 -18.30
N ASP A 228 -9.10 -21.08 -19.36
CA ASP A 228 -8.80 -20.54 -20.70
C ASP A 228 -8.69 -19.01 -20.75
N CYS A 229 -9.32 -18.29 -19.80
CA CYS A 229 -9.28 -16.83 -19.75
C CYS A 229 -7.92 -16.26 -19.34
N LEU A 230 -7.02 -17.09 -18.79
CA LEU A 230 -5.72 -16.62 -18.30
C LEU A 230 -4.61 -16.71 -19.36
N LEU A 231 -4.94 -17.19 -20.56
CA LEU A 231 -3.96 -17.53 -21.59
C LEU A 231 -3.68 -16.39 -22.57
N ASP A 232 -4.50 -15.32 -22.54
CA ASP A 232 -4.26 -14.14 -23.36
C ASP A 232 -3.36 -13.10 -22.71
N ASP A 233 -2.61 -12.42 -23.57
CA ASP A 233 -1.78 -11.29 -23.18
C ASP A 233 -2.67 -10.06 -22.92
N PRO A 234 -2.51 -9.39 -21.77
CA PRO A 234 -3.24 -8.18 -21.46
C PRO A 234 -2.84 -7.05 -22.43
N PHE A 235 -3.76 -6.10 -22.63
CA PHE A 235 -3.44 -4.88 -23.36
C PHE A 235 -2.42 -4.03 -22.58
N GLU A 236 -1.59 -3.26 -23.28
CA GLU A 236 -0.77 -2.24 -22.63
C GLU A 236 -1.68 -1.10 -22.12
N HIS A 237 -1.62 -0.84 -20.81
CA HIS A 237 -2.34 0.27 -20.17
C HIS A 237 -1.40 1.44 -19.84
N ASP A 238 -1.90 2.67 -20.00
CA ASP A 238 -1.18 3.90 -19.68
C ASP A 238 -1.15 4.22 -18.17
N TRP A 239 -0.96 3.21 -17.32
CA TRP A 239 -0.79 3.45 -15.88
C TRP A 239 0.50 4.22 -15.60
N PRO A 240 0.52 5.13 -14.61
CA PRO A 240 1.74 5.83 -14.25
C PRO A 240 2.78 4.79 -13.81
N LYS A 241 4.00 4.90 -14.37
CA LYS A 241 5.11 4.04 -13.95
C LYS A 241 5.37 4.28 -12.47
N LEU A 242 5.13 3.24 -11.68
CA LEU A 242 5.51 3.26 -10.27
C LEU A 242 7.04 3.31 -10.16
N PRO A 243 7.58 3.91 -9.08
CA PRO A 243 8.98 3.76 -8.77
C PRO A 243 9.32 2.27 -8.61
N GLU A 244 10.56 1.91 -8.94
CA GLU A 244 11.08 0.53 -8.88
C GLU A 244 10.85 -0.11 -7.50
N LEU A 245 10.79 0.72 -6.45
CA LEU A 245 10.68 0.31 -5.06
C LEU A 245 9.56 1.11 -4.35
N PRO A 246 8.46 0.45 -3.92
CA PRO A 246 7.31 1.11 -3.28
C PRO A 246 7.61 2.15 -2.19
N GLY A 247 8.57 1.89 -1.32
CA GLY A 247 8.86 2.75 -0.16
C GLY A 247 9.65 4.00 -0.46
N ILE A 248 10.00 4.25 -1.73
CA ILE A 248 10.40 5.57 -2.19
C ILE A 248 9.25 6.58 -1.98
N ASN A 249 8.01 6.13 -2.15
CA ASN A 249 6.82 6.96 -2.05
C ASN A 249 6.14 6.90 -0.67
N TYR A 250 6.49 5.94 0.19
CA TYR A 250 5.84 5.73 1.49
C TYR A 250 6.87 5.52 2.61
N SER A 251 7.00 6.52 3.48
CA SER A 251 7.84 6.45 4.69
C SER A 251 7.36 5.40 5.70
N MET A 252 8.19 4.97 6.65
CA MET A 252 7.72 4.11 7.76
C MET A 252 6.55 4.70 8.53
N ASP A 253 6.54 6.01 8.74
CA ASP A 253 5.47 6.65 9.49
C ASP A 253 4.14 6.51 8.74
N GLU A 254 4.17 6.62 7.41
CA GLU A 254 3.00 6.38 6.57
C GLU A 254 2.59 4.90 6.58
N GLN A 255 3.56 3.98 6.52
CA GLN A 255 3.28 2.54 6.60
C GLN A 255 2.68 2.15 7.97
N CYS A 256 3.22 2.67 9.08
CA CYS A 256 2.63 2.52 10.42
C CYS A 256 1.24 3.16 10.52
N ARG A 257 1.04 4.32 9.89
CA ARG A 257 -0.27 4.96 9.83
C ARG A 257 -1.28 4.08 9.10
N PHE A 258 -0.87 3.37 8.05
CA PHE A 258 -1.76 2.49 7.31
C PHE A 258 -2.21 1.29 8.12
N ASP A 259 -1.28 0.67 8.85
CA ASP A 259 -1.53 -0.57 9.61
C ASP A 259 -2.21 -0.34 10.98
N PHE A 260 -1.98 0.81 11.63
CA PHE A 260 -2.52 1.08 12.97
C PHE A 260 -3.43 2.32 13.05
N GLY A 261 -3.50 3.10 11.98
CA GLY A 261 -4.32 4.29 11.89
C GLY A 261 -3.61 5.60 12.25
N VAL A 262 -4.39 6.68 12.29
CA VAL A 262 -3.88 8.04 12.48
C VAL A 262 -3.30 8.22 13.87
N GLY A 263 -2.06 8.71 13.96
CA GLY A 263 -1.35 8.98 15.21
C GLY A 263 -0.27 7.94 15.56
N TYR A 264 -0.24 6.81 14.85
CA TYR A 264 0.85 5.85 14.93
C TYR A 264 1.98 6.27 13.99
N ARG A 265 3.21 6.11 14.49
CA ARG A 265 4.47 6.43 13.79
C ARG A 265 5.52 5.40 14.17
N MET A 266 6.58 5.33 13.41
CA MET A 266 7.66 4.40 13.67
C MET A 266 8.34 4.67 15.01
N CYS A 267 8.61 3.62 15.77
CA CYS A 267 9.36 3.72 17.01
C CYS A 267 10.86 3.77 16.71
N THR A 268 11.48 4.93 16.92
CA THR A 268 12.92 5.14 16.68
C THR A 268 13.83 4.56 17.77
N ALA A 269 13.26 4.05 18.88
CA ALA A 269 14.00 3.59 20.05
C ALA A 269 14.48 2.13 19.98
N VAL A 270 14.19 1.40 18.90
CA VAL A 270 14.41 -0.06 18.80
C VAL A 270 15.74 -0.42 18.10
N CYS A 271 16.63 0.55 17.90
CA CYS A 271 17.96 0.26 17.34
C CYS A 271 19.00 0.06 18.43
N PRO A 272 19.66 -1.12 18.49
CA PRO A 272 20.79 -1.31 19.37
C PRO A 272 21.90 -0.34 18.97
N ASP A 273 22.40 0.44 19.95
CA ASP A 273 23.60 1.25 19.80
C ASP A 273 24.76 0.37 19.31
N THR A 274 25.22 0.58 18.08
CA THR A 274 26.48 0.01 17.57
C THR A 274 27.67 0.90 17.94
N GLN A 275 27.68 1.44 19.17
CA GLN A 275 28.76 2.30 19.68
C GLN A 275 29.56 1.70 20.85
N GLN A 276 29.62 0.37 20.98
CA GLN A 276 30.71 -0.22 21.74
C GLN A 276 31.07 -1.61 21.20
N GLY A 277 32.35 -1.74 20.85
CA GLY A 277 32.90 -2.95 20.26
C GLY A 277 32.74 -4.16 21.16
N GLY A 278 32.65 -5.32 20.52
CA GLY A 278 32.90 -6.61 21.15
C GLY A 278 31.66 -7.49 21.31
N SER A 279 31.43 -8.30 20.28
CA SER A 279 30.86 -9.66 20.34
C SER A 279 29.41 -9.88 20.81
N SER A 280 28.65 -10.50 19.90
CA SER A 280 27.42 -11.29 20.13
C SER A 280 26.15 -10.45 20.40
N LYS A 281 25.13 -10.44 19.54
CA LYS A 281 24.49 -11.55 18.81
C LYS A 281 23.92 -11.03 17.50
N ASN A 282 23.88 -11.89 16.48
CA ASN A 282 23.06 -11.73 15.28
C ASN A 282 21.58 -11.49 15.67
N ILE A 283 21.20 -10.23 15.90
CA ILE A 283 19.82 -9.82 15.77
C ILE A 283 19.72 -9.40 14.31
N PRO A 284 19.07 -10.18 13.43
CA PRO A 284 18.86 -9.72 12.07
C PRO A 284 18.10 -8.40 12.18
N VAL A 285 18.67 -7.33 11.62
CA VAL A 285 17.98 -6.05 11.47
C VAL A 285 16.84 -6.33 10.50
N LEU A 286 15.69 -6.70 11.06
CA LEU A 286 14.52 -7.15 10.32
C LEU A 286 13.77 -5.92 9.80
N CYS A 287 13.40 -5.91 8.52
CA CYS A 287 12.39 -4.97 8.07
C CYS A 287 11.01 -5.53 8.40
N LEU A 288 10.27 -4.82 9.25
CA LEU A 288 8.88 -5.17 9.54
C LEU A 288 7.91 -4.61 8.48
N TYR A 289 8.36 -3.61 7.71
CA TYR A 289 7.58 -2.92 6.69
C TYR A 289 8.38 -2.89 5.39
N ILE A 290 7.71 -2.53 4.29
CA ILE A 290 8.12 -2.87 2.92
C ILE A 290 9.50 -2.30 2.56
N TRP A 291 9.98 -1.26 3.24
CA TRP A 291 11.17 -0.54 2.77
C TRP A 291 12.17 0.00 3.77
N ASP A 292 11.81 0.37 5.01
CA ASP A 292 12.85 0.86 5.92
C ASP A 292 13.30 -0.20 6.91
N CYS A 293 14.62 -0.32 6.97
CA CYS A 293 15.26 -0.92 8.11
C CYS A 293 15.07 0.00 9.30
N VAL A 294 14.62 -0.60 10.41
CA VAL A 294 14.43 0.06 11.71
C VAL A 294 15.63 0.95 12.07
N CYS A 295 16.84 0.58 11.62
CA CYS A 295 18.10 1.27 11.94
C CYS A 295 18.71 2.18 10.86
N SER A 296 18.06 2.39 9.72
CA SER A 296 18.51 3.39 8.75
C SER A 296 18.41 4.84 9.28
N CYS A 297 17.61 5.08 10.32
CA CYS A 297 17.48 6.39 10.98
C CYS A 297 18.75 6.85 11.72
N PHE A 298 19.65 5.95 12.11
CA PHE A 298 20.84 6.29 12.93
C PHE A 298 22.14 6.44 12.12
N LEU A 299 22.21 5.92 10.90
CA LEU A 299 23.39 6.01 10.02
C LEU A 299 23.04 6.72 8.70
N PRO A 300 22.68 8.03 8.72
CA PRO A 300 22.35 8.79 7.52
C PRO A 300 23.50 8.86 6.50
N GLN A 301 24.73 8.57 6.95
CA GLN A 301 25.94 8.47 6.13
C GLN A 301 26.03 7.19 5.28
N PHE A 302 25.20 6.17 5.52
CA PHE A 302 25.17 4.94 4.71
C PHE A 302 23.73 4.51 4.40
N PRO A 303 23.16 4.97 3.27
CA PRO A 303 21.79 4.65 2.95
C PRO A 303 21.66 3.16 2.60
N GLN A 304 20.79 2.46 3.33
CA GLN A 304 20.37 1.07 3.08
C GLN A 304 18.93 1.07 2.57
N TRP A 305 18.55 0.02 1.85
CA TRP A 305 17.18 -0.26 1.42
C TRP A 305 16.76 -1.62 1.95
N CYS A 306 15.48 -1.78 2.29
CA CYS A 306 14.98 -3.12 2.58
C CYS A 306 14.71 -3.90 1.30
N TYR A 307 15.19 -5.13 1.25
CA TYR A 307 14.85 -6.08 0.20
C TYR A 307 14.58 -7.44 0.81
N LYS A 308 13.38 -7.98 0.58
CA LYS A 308 12.94 -9.29 1.12
C LYS A 308 13.22 -9.45 2.63
N GLY A 309 12.96 -8.41 3.42
CA GLY A 309 13.18 -8.42 4.88
C GLY A 309 14.62 -8.19 5.34
N HIS A 310 15.56 -7.95 4.43
CA HIS A 310 16.97 -7.70 4.72
C HIS A 310 17.42 -6.29 4.35
N CYS A 311 18.26 -5.69 5.17
CA CYS A 311 18.92 -4.42 4.87
C CYS A 311 20.04 -4.63 3.86
N MET A 312 19.86 -4.10 2.66
CA MET A 312 20.88 -4.07 1.61
C MET A 312 21.47 -2.68 1.48
N TRP A 313 22.78 -2.59 1.24
CA TRP A 313 23.43 -1.32 0.93
C TRP A 313 22.95 -0.81 -0.44
N LYS A 314 22.71 0.50 -0.56
CA LYS A 314 22.41 1.09 -1.88
C LYS A 314 23.65 0.96 -2.76
N ASN A 315 23.51 0.29 -3.91
CA ASN A 315 24.57 0.27 -4.92
C ASN A 315 24.66 1.67 -5.54
N THR A 316 25.88 2.20 -5.65
CA THR A 316 26.20 3.54 -6.19
C THR A 316 25.87 3.73 -7.69
N ASN A 317 25.19 2.77 -8.32
CA ASN A 317 24.84 2.78 -9.75
C ASN A 317 23.37 3.15 -10.02
N GLN A 318 22.53 3.38 -9.01
CA GLN A 318 21.19 3.97 -9.23
C GLN A 318 21.30 5.50 -9.33
N LEU A 319 20.55 6.07 -10.28
CA LEU A 319 20.54 7.51 -10.59
C LEU A 319 20.27 8.36 -9.34
N LYS A 320 21.01 9.47 -9.21
CA LYS A 320 20.78 10.52 -8.21
C LYS A 320 19.40 11.13 -8.45
N GLN A 321 18.57 11.22 -7.41
CA GLN A 321 17.25 11.86 -7.49
C GLN A 321 17.16 12.92 -6.40
N ASP A 322 16.96 14.16 -6.80
CA ASP A 322 16.85 15.29 -5.87
C ASP A 322 15.48 15.34 -5.21
N GLY A 323 15.47 15.87 -3.98
CA GLY A 323 14.26 16.03 -3.20
C GLY A 323 13.39 17.16 -3.75
N HIS A 324 12.07 16.94 -3.80
CA HIS A 324 11.10 18.00 -4.02
C HIS A 324 10.07 18.10 -2.88
N TRP A 325 9.63 19.34 -2.65
CA TRP A 325 8.68 19.66 -1.60
C TRP A 325 7.32 19.01 -1.86
N GLY A 326 6.83 18.29 -0.86
CA GLY A 326 5.42 17.94 -0.74
C GLY A 326 4.54 19.18 -0.51
N PRO A 327 3.22 19.00 -0.57
CA PRO A 327 2.28 20.09 -0.34
C PRO A 327 2.41 20.67 1.07
N TRP A 328 2.14 21.96 1.22
CA TRP A 328 2.05 22.60 2.52
C TRP A 328 0.86 22.05 3.32
N THR A 329 1.07 21.81 4.61
CA THR A 329 -0.01 21.56 5.54
C THR A 329 -0.92 22.78 5.67
N LYS A 330 -2.15 22.57 6.16
CA LYS A 330 -3.02 23.68 6.55
C LYS A 330 -2.37 24.44 7.71
N PHE A 331 -2.55 25.76 7.75
CA PHE A 331 -2.13 26.54 8.92
C PHE A 331 -2.79 25.98 10.18
N GLY A 332 -1.97 25.80 11.21
CA GLY A 332 -2.47 25.47 12.54
C GLY A 332 -3.34 26.58 13.12
N SER A 333 -3.94 26.30 14.28
CA SER A 333 -4.64 27.30 15.07
C SER A 333 -3.72 28.48 15.41
N CYS A 334 -4.29 29.68 15.53
CA CYS A 334 -3.51 30.83 15.99
C CYS A 334 -2.98 30.57 17.40
N SER A 335 -1.71 30.91 17.65
CA SER A 335 -1.13 30.77 18.99
C SER A 335 -1.83 31.64 20.05
N ARG A 336 -2.61 32.65 19.61
CA ARG A 336 -3.33 33.58 20.48
C ARG A 336 -4.74 33.87 19.97
N THR A 337 -5.66 34.13 20.90
CA THR A 337 -7.02 34.60 20.61
C THR A 337 -7.14 36.13 20.61
N CYS A 338 -6.20 36.83 21.25
CA CYS A 338 -6.05 38.29 21.18
C CYS A 338 -4.56 38.68 21.25
N GLY A 339 -4.26 39.88 20.77
CA GLY A 339 -2.91 40.40 20.57
C GLY A 339 -2.14 39.58 19.53
N THR A 340 -1.07 40.15 18.98
CA THR A 340 -0.31 39.56 17.87
C THR A 340 0.09 38.10 18.11
N GLY A 341 -0.65 37.18 17.49
CA GLY A 341 -0.40 35.74 17.47
C GLY A 341 0.30 35.29 16.21
N VAL A 342 0.73 34.04 16.19
CA VAL A 342 1.39 33.41 15.05
C VAL A 342 0.75 32.05 14.81
N ARG A 343 0.43 31.75 13.57
CA ARG A 343 0.11 30.39 13.10
C ARG A 343 1.21 29.94 12.16
N PHE A 344 1.48 28.65 12.14
CA PHE A 344 2.49 28.09 11.24
C PHE A 344 1.92 26.93 10.44
N ARG A 345 2.54 26.68 9.29
CA ARG A 345 2.38 25.48 8.49
C ARG A 345 3.74 24.91 8.15
N THR A 346 3.76 23.64 7.79
CA THR A 346 4.96 22.87 7.47
C THR A 346 4.79 22.13 6.15
N ARG A 347 5.91 21.77 5.52
CA ARG A 347 5.95 20.86 4.36
C ARG A 347 7.13 19.91 4.52
N GLN A 348 7.08 18.76 3.88
CA GLN A 348 8.14 17.76 3.93
C GLN A 348 8.81 17.59 2.57
N CYS A 349 10.08 17.21 2.56
CA CYS A 349 10.85 16.92 1.35
C CYS A 349 10.61 15.46 0.94
N ASN A 350 9.43 15.18 0.39
CA ASN A 350 8.96 13.82 0.18
C ASN A 350 8.22 13.59 -1.15
N ASN A 351 8.28 14.53 -2.11
CA ASN A 351 7.55 14.40 -3.37
C ASN A 351 8.39 14.78 -4.60
N PRO A 352 9.49 14.05 -4.91
CA PRO A 352 9.97 12.82 -4.27
C PRO A 352 10.99 13.11 -3.16
N MET A 353 11.30 12.11 -2.33
CA MET A 353 12.37 12.20 -1.33
C MET A 353 13.76 12.13 -2.01
N PRO A 354 14.79 12.85 -1.51
CA PRO A 354 16.13 12.77 -2.08
C PRO A 354 16.74 11.37 -1.93
N ILE A 355 17.30 10.83 -3.01
CA ILE A 355 17.87 9.47 -3.09
C ILE A 355 19.28 9.52 -3.72
N ASN A 356 20.17 8.62 -3.27
CA ASN A 356 21.52 8.41 -3.81
C ASN A 356 22.41 9.67 -3.80
N GLY A 357 22.41 10.41 -2.69
CA GLY A 357 23.13 11.68 -2.60
C GLY A 357 22.45 12.82 -3.36
N GLY A 358 21.16 12.64 -3.69
CA GLY A 358 20.23 13.69 -4.10
C GLY A 358 20.24 14.88 -3.16
N ASP A 359 20.11 16.08 -3.71
CA ASP A 359 20.12 17.29 -2.91
C ASP A 359 18.81 17.39 -2.12
N ASP A 360 18.90 17.78 -0.84
CA ASP A 360 17.72 18.05 -0.03
C ASP A 360 16.96 19.26 -0.58
N CYS A 361 15.66 19.36 -0.25
CA CYS A 361 14.80 20.37 -0.83
C CYS A 361 15.28 21.79 -0.49
N ALA A 362 15.57 22.58 -1.52
CA ALA A 362 15.97 23.97 -1.34
C ALA A 362 14.84 24.82 -0.74
N GLY A 363 15.13 25.52 0.36
CA GLY A 363 14.23 26.47 1.02
C GLY A 363 13.78 26.03 2.43
N VAL A 364 12.81 26.74 2.99
CA VAL A 364 12.30 26.47 4.34
C VAL A 364 11.19 25.42 4.34
N ASN A 365 11.16 24.58 5.38
CA ASN A 365 10.11 23.59 5.64
C ASN A 365 8.99 24.11 6.56
N PHE A 366 9.11 25.34 7.06
CA PHE A 366 8.11 26.00 7.90
C PHE A 366 7.77 27.40 7.35
N GLU A 367 6.54 27.82 7.55
CA GLU A 367 6.07 29.16 7.23
C GLU A 367 5.23 29.70 8.39
N PHE A 368 5.55 30.92 8.83
CA PHE A 368 4.85 31.61 9.91
C PHE A 368 4.00 32.74 9.34
N GLN A 369 2.79 32.88 9.87
CA GLN A 369 1.89 33.98 9.53
C GLN A 369 1.33 34.59 10.80
N LEU A 370 1.30 35.92 10.87
CA LEU A 370 0.63 36.64 11.95
C LEU A 370 -0.88 36.39 11.91
N CYS A 371 -1.49 36.26 13.08
CA CYS A 371 -2.92 36.09 13.26
C CYS A 371 -3.38 36.80 14.54
N SER A 372 -4.70 37.00 14.69
CA SER A 372 -5.32 37.65 15.86
C SER A 372 -4.71 39.01 16.20
N THR A 373 -4.92 40.03 15.36
CA THR A 373 -4.33 41.37 15.56
C THR A 373 -5.17 42.29 16.48
N GLU A 374 -6.27 41.79 17.04
CA GLU A 374 -7.12 42.57 17.94
C GLU A 374 -6.44 42.79 19.29
N GLU A 375 -6.50 44.00 19.83
CA GLU A 375 -5.89 44.29 21.13
C GLU A 375 -6.54 43.46 22.23
N CYS A 376 -5.71 42.89 23.11
CA CYS A 376 -6.21 42.22 24.30
C CYS A 376 -6.81 43.23 25.29
N PRO A 377 -7.82 42.84 26.09
CA PRO A 377 -8.33 43.66 27.20
C PRO A 377 -7.19 44.17 28.11
N LYS A 378 -7.33 45.37 28.68
CA LYS A 378 -6.30 46.14 29.43
C LYS A 378 -5.66 45.45 30.65
N HIS A 379 -5.99 44.20 30.96
CA HIS A 379 -5.44 43.41 32.07
C HIS A 379 -4.48 42.30 31.64
N PHE A 380 -3.97 42.31 30.40
CA PHE A 380 -3.02 41.30 29.97
C PHE A 380 -1.62 41.58 30.56
N GLU A 381 -1.28 40.83 31.62
CA GLU A 381 0.11 40.67 32.06
C GLU A 381 0.96 40.09 30.92
N ASP A 382 2.27 40.33 30.95
CA ASP A 382 3.21 39.77 29.98
C ASP A 382 3.05 38.24 29.91
N PHE A 383 2.76 37.74 28.71
CA PHE A 383 2.52 36.33 28.46
C PHE A 383 3.73 35.47 28.85
N ARG A 384 4.96 35.98 28.68
CA ARG A 384 6.16 35.29 29.14
C ARG A 384 6.18 35.19 30.66
N ALA A 385 5.78 36.25 31.37
CA ALA A 385 5.65 36.24 32.83
C ALA A 385 4.61 35.23 33.32
N GLN A 386 3.47 35.09 32.62
CA GLN A 386 2.46 34.08 32.94
C GLN A 386 3.00 32.64 32.76
N GLN A 387 3.70 32.36 31.65
CA GLN A 387 4.32 31.05 31.41
C GLN A 387 5.38 30.72 32.48
N CYS A 388 6.20 31.70 32.87
CA CYS A 388 7.17 31.56 33.95
C CYS A 388 6.48 31.30 35.29
N GLN A 389 5.41 32.03 35.61
CA GLN A 389 4.63 31.82 36.84
C GLN A 389 4.02 30.42 36.93
N GLN A 390 3.47 29.89 35.84
CA GLN A 390 2.92 28.53 35.79
C GLN A 390 3.98 27.45 36.04
N ARG A 391 5.25 27.74 35.76
CA ARG A 391 6.36 26.79 35.99
C ARG A 391 6.87 26.79 37.42
N ASN A 392 6.57 27.83 38.21
CA ASN A 392 6.97 27.95 39.63
C ASN A 392 6.34 26.87 40.51
N SER A 393 5.12 26.43 40.20
CA SER A 393 4.42 25.40 40.98
C SER A 393 5.00 24.00 40.80
N HIS A 394 5.78 23.76 39.74
CA HIS A 394 6.22 22.42 39.32
C HIS A 394 7.73 22.16 39.51
N PHE A 395 8.51 23.15 39.96
CA PHE A 395 9.97 23.01 40.05
C PHE A 395 10.49 23.27 41.48
N GLU A 396 10.70 22.18 42.21
CA GLU A 396 11.42 22.17 43.49
C GLU A 396 12.82 21.58 43.26
N PHE A 397 13.86 22.37 43.55
CA PHE A 397 15.25 21.94 43.43
C PHE A 397 15.95 22.11 44.77
N ARG A 398 16.54 21.01 45.28
CA ARG A 398 17.20 20.95 46.60
C ARG A 398 16.31 21.43 47.77
N GLY A 399 15.03 21.04 47.75
CA GLY A 399 14.09 21.36 48.84
C GLY A 399 13.68 22.83 48.94
N SER A 400 13.93 23.63 47.90
CA SER A 400 13.51 25.03 47.81
C SER A 400 12.69 25.27 46.55
N ARG A 401 11.66 26.11 46.66
CA ARG A 401 10.84 26.56 45.53
C ARG A 401 11.54 27.72 44.83
N HIS A 402 11.65 27.64 43.51
CA HIS A 402 12.32 28.65 42.70
C HIS A 402 11.29 29.45 41.91
N HIS A 403 11.58 30.74 41.68
CA HIS A 403 10.76 31.63 40.88
C HIS A 403 11.42 31.89 39.53
N TRP A 404 10.74 31.52 38.46
CA TRP A 404 11.11 31.78 37.08
C TRP A 404 10.81 33.23 36.73
N LEU A 405 11.80 33.90 36.16
CA LEU A 405 11.71 35.30 35.74
C LEU A 405 11.57 35.36 34.20
N PRO A 406 10.81 36.34 33.65
CA PRO A 406 10.44 36.39 32.24
C PRO A 406 11.51 37.05 31.37
N TYR A 407 12.62 36.33 31.13
CA TYR A 407 13.69 36.77 30.24
C TYR A 407 13.62 36.08 28.88
#